data_AF-A0A2S9YFG6-F1
#
_entry.id   AF-A0A2S9YFG6-F1
#
_cell.length_a   1.000
_cell.length_b   1.000
_cell.length_c   1.000
_cell.angle_alpha   90.00
_cell.angle_beta   90.00
_cell.angle_gamma   90.00
#
_symmetry.space_group_name_H-M   'P 1'
#
loop_
_entity.id
_entity.type
_entity.pdbx_description
1 polymer ?
#
loop_
_entity_poly.entity_id
_entity_poly.type
_entity_poly.pdbx_seq_one_letter_code
_entity_poly.pdbx_strand_id
1 'polypeptide(L)'
;MRTRNLPSNLTISLTLLLTASLGFLGCSKPKPATEDPATTSGGDVADSGTPEGDEAGEADAKPATWAEMDRDAQLTFMGTEVLPVMKDAFEQQGIEGLKCANCHGEDYKEVDFEMPNDLTPLNPDNPIQSGMDLDEEMTKFMVSTVLPTMAELLGEETDVTTGKGEFGCLSCHLSE
;
A
#
# COMPACT_ATOMS: atom_id res chain seq x y z
N MET A 1 47.46 -18.07 16.44
CA MET A 1 47.35 -19.52 16.14
C MET A 1 46.64 -20.24 17.28
N ARG A 2 45.33 -20.44 17.13
CA ARG A 2 44.54 -21.43 17.89
C ARG A 2 43.56 -22.03 16.88
N THR A 3 43.93 -23.21 16.38
CA THR A 3 43.10 -24.08 15.56
C THR A 3 42.34 -25.05 16.45
N ARG A 4 41.26 -25.62 15.87
CA ARG A 4 40.39 -26.76 16.28
C ARG A 4 38.96 -26.29 16.58
N ASN A 5 37.90 -26.93 16.12
CA ASN A 5 37.66 -28.03 15.18
C ASN A 5 36.12 -28.07 15.01
N LEU A 6 35.58 -28.08 13.80
CA LEU A 6 34.16 -28.41 13.58
C LEU A 6 33.97 -29.93 13.58
N PRO A 7 32.94 -30.48 14.24
CA PRO A 7 32.44 -31.80 13.90
C PRO A 7 31.45 -31.72 12.73
N SER A 8 31.82 -32.44 11.68
CA SER A 8 30.97 -32.90 10.58
C SER A 8 30.17 -34.13 11.03
N ASN A 9 29.12 -34.45 10.25
CA ASN A 9 28.25 -35.64 10.25
C ASN A 9 26.94 -35.51 11.04
N LEU A 10 25.80 -35.44 10.32
CA LEU A 10 24.90 -36.61 10.28
C LEU A 10 23.92 -36.51 9.10
N THR A 11 24.16 -37.37 8.12
CA THR A 11 23.28 -37.79 7.05
C THR A 11 22.02 -38.47 7.62
N ILE A 12 20.82 -37.97 7.31
CA ILE A 12 19.57 -38.70 7.54
C ILE A 12 18.97 -39.07 6.19
N SER A 13 18.96 -40.38 5.95
CA SER A 13 18.39 -41.04 4.78
C SER A 13 16.87 -41.14 4.87
N LEU A 14 16.22 -40.82 3.76
CA LEU A 14 15.23 -41.62 3.03
C LEU A 14 14.18 -42.38 3.87
N THR A 15 12.92 -41.97 3.75
CA THR A 15 11.81 -42.94 3.76
C THR A 15 10.73 -42.54 2.76
N LEU A 16 10.62 -43.38 1.74
CA LEU A 16 9.65 -43.41 0.66
C LEU A 16 8.31 -43.93 1.23
N LEU A 17 7.20 -43.22 1.02
CA LEU A 17 5.86 -43.82 1.13
C LEU A 17 5.02 -43.41 -0.09
N LEU A 18 4.66 -44.44 -0.83
CA LEU A 18 3.97 -44.44 -2.12
C LEU A 18 2.58 -45.07 -1.92
N THR A 19 1.52 -44.31 -2.17
CA THR A 19 0.13 -44.78 -2.44
C THR A 19 -0.60 -43.56 -3.05
N ALA A 20 -0.86 -43.44 -4.37
CA ALA A 20 -1.85 -44.15 -5.20
C ALA A 20 -3.24 -44.22 -4.52
N SER A 21 -4.38 -43.77 -5.06
CA SER A 21 -4.76 -43.34 -6.42
C SER A 21 -6.28 -42.99 -6.45
N LEU A 22 -6.78 -42.45 -7.59
CA LEU A 22 -8.18 -42.21 -8.03
C LEU A 22 -8.90 -41.00 -7.38
N GLY A 23 -9.50 -40.04 -8.08
CA GLY A 23 -9.88 -39.92 -9.49
C GLY A 23 -11.31 -39.33 -9.55
N PHE A 24 -11.48 -38.14 -10.14
CA PHE A 24 -12.76 -37.72 -10.73
C PHE A 24 -12.49 -36.93 -12.02
N LEU A 25 -12.88 -37.56 -13.13
CA LEU A 25 -13.30 -36.94 -14.39
C LEU A 25 -14.31 -35.84 -14.02
N GLY A 26 -14.20 -34.60 -14.48
CA GLY A 26 -14.25 -34.20 -15.88
C GLY A 26 -15.65 -33.64 -16.18
N CYS A 27 -15.74 -32.40 -16.65
CA CYS A 27 -16.81 -31.98 -17.55
C CYS A 27 -16.43 -30.69 -18.29
N SER A 28 -16.38 -30.84 -19.60
CA SER A 28 -16.08 -29.85 -20.62
C SER A 28 -17.08 -28.70 -20.66
N LYS A 29 -16.59 -27.51 -21.05
CA LYS A 29 -17.42 -26.46 -21.68
C LYS A 29 -18.07 -27.01 -22.95
N PRO A 30 -19.29 -26.56 -23.27
CA PRO A 30 -19.49 -25.93 -24.58
C PRO A 30 -20.23 -24.59 -24.52
N LYS A 31 -20.23 -23.96 -25.70
CA LYS A 31 -20.45 -22.56 -26.08
C LYS A 31 -21.96 -22.25 -26.32
N PRO A 32 -22.38 -21.16 -27.01
CA PRO A 32 -23.44 -20.23 -26.60
C PRO A 32 -24.74 -20.36 -27.43
N ALA A 33 -25.77 -19.61 -27.06
CA ALA A 33 -27.03 -19.40 -27.79
C ALA A 33 -27.86 -18.40 -26.94
N THR A 34 -28.60 -17.40 -27.41
CA THR A 34 -29.04 -17.00 -28.76
C THR A 34 -29.60 -15.56 -28.63
N GLU A 35 -29.56 -14.87 -29.76
CA GLU A 35 -30.05 -13.52 -30.08
C GLU A 35 -31.58 -13.37 -29.93
N ASP A 36 -32.02 -12.18 -29.44
CA ASP A 36 -33.17 -11.31 -29.83
C ASP A 36 -34.60 -11.91 -30.06
N PRO A 37 -35.71 -11.15 -30.23
CA PRO A 37 -35.92 -9.69 -30.34
C PRO A 37 -37.17 -9.10 -29.59
N ALA A 38 -37.25 -7.75 -29.59
CA ALA A 38 -38.43 -6.90 -29.88
C ALA A 38 -39.73 -6.90 -29.02
N THR A 39 -40.11 -5.66 -28.62
CA THR A 39 -41.45 -5.01 -28.89
C THR A 39 -42.61 -5.45 -27.99
N THR A 40 -43.48 -4.63 -27.39
CA THR A 40 -43.89 -3.21 -27.51
C THR A 40 -44.97 -2.89 -26.44
N SER A 41 -45.17 -1.60 -26.16
CA SER A 41 -46.41 -0.95 -25.68
C SER A 41 -46.93 -1.32 -24.29
N GLY A 42 -47.28 -0.38 -23.41
CA GLY A 42 -47.59 1.03 -23.60
C GLY A 42 -48.64 1.38 -22.53
N GLY A 43 -48.58 2.58 -21.97
CA GLY A 43 -49.56 3.03 -20.98
C GLY A 43 -49.08 4.23 -20.17
N ASP A 44 -49.12 5.40 -20.79
CA ASP A 44 -49.17 6.72 -20.13
C ASP A 44 -50.17 6.74 -18.97
N VAL A 45 -49.75 7.30 -17.83
CA VAL A 45 -50.52 8.31 -17.11
C VAL A 45 -49.56 9.36 -16.54
N ALA A 46 -49.75 10.59 -17.00
CA ALA A 46 -49.22 11.80 -16.37
C ALA A 46 -49.86 11.98 -14.99
N ASP A 47 -49.05 12.31 -13.99
CA ASP A 47 -49.51 13.08 -12.84
C ASP A 47 -48.43 14.09 -12.44
N SER A 48 -48.85 15.35 -12.43
CA SER A 48 -48.06 16.51 -12.05
C SER A 48 -47.79 16.48 -10.55
N GLY A 49 -46.53 16.41 -10.18
CA GLY A 49 -46.07 16.66 -8.83
C GLY A 49 -44.66 17.19 -8.85
N THR A 50 -44.53 18.51 -9.04
CA THR A 50 -43.33 19.23 -8.62
C THR A 50 -43.31 19.26 -7.09
N PRO A 51 -42.22 18.82 -6.47
CA PRO A 51 -41.58 19.60 -5.42
C PRO A 51 -40.25 20.05 -6.02
N GLU A 52 -40.10 21.36 -6.24
CA GLU A 52 -39.34 22.20 -5.30
C GLU A 52 -37.95 21.62 -5.09
N GLY A 53 -36.99 22.28 -5.73
CA GLY A 53 -35.59 21.94 -5.69
C GLY A 53 -35.10 21.86 -4.26
N ASP A 54 -34.64 20.67 -3.90
CA ASP A 54 -33.59 20.54 -2.91
C ASP A 54 -32.29 20.76 -3.67
N GLU A 55 -31.98 22.04 -3.95
CA GLU A 55 -30.59 22.46 -4.02
C GLU A 55 -30.05 22.31 -2.60
N ALA A 56 -29.70 21.07 -2.24
CA ALA A 56 -28.71 20.80 -1.23
C ALA A 56 -27.45 21.46 -1.77
N GLY A 57 -27.26 22.73 -1.37
CA GLY A 57 -26.04 23.44 -1.66
C GLY A 57 -24.89 22.52 -1.33
N GLU A 58 -23.98 22.35 -2.29
CA GLU A 58 -22.58 22.08 -1.99
C GLU A 58 -22.16 23.21 -1.03
N ALA A 59 -22.44 23.00 0.26
CA ALA A 59 -21.57 23.51 1.28
C ALA A 59 -20.21 22.97 0.87
N ASP A 60 -19.34 23.90 0.48
CA ASP A 60 -17.93 23.71 0.18
C ASP A 60 -17.32 23.00 1.41
N ALA A 61 -17.53 21.69 1.46
CA ALA A 61 -17.10 20.86 2.56
C ALA A 61 -15.61 20.78 2.35
N LYS A 62 -14.86 21.47 3.21
CA LYS A 62 -13.42 21.36 3.27
C LYS A 62 -13.09 19.85 3.19
N PRO A 63 -12.19 19.43 2.28
CA PRO A 63 -11.76 18.04 2.21
C PRO A 63 -11.36 17.56 3.61
N ALA A 64 -11.83 16.37 4.00
CA ALA A 64 -11.44 15.77 5.26
C ALA A 64 -9.91 15.71 5.34
N THR A 65 -9.34 16.10 6.47
CA THR A 65 -7.93 15.87 6.75
C THR A 65 -7.70 14.37 7.01
N TRP A 66 -6.47 13.87 6.82
CA TRP A 66 -6.15 12.45 7.04
C TRP A 66 -6.67 11.92 8.39
N ALA A 67 -6.53 12.71 9.45
CA ALA A 67 -6.98 12.39 10.80
C ALA A 67 -8.52 12.28 10.94
N GLU A 68 -9.28 12.86 10.01
CA GLU A 68 -10.75 12.82 9.96
C GLU A 68 -11.27 11.71 9.04
N MET A 69 -10.41 11.09 8.23
CA MET A 69 -10.78 10.02 7.31
C MET A 69 -11.01 8.70 8.05
N ASP A 70 -12.02 7.95 7.62
CA ASP A 70 -12.16 6.54 7.99
C ASP A 70 -11.20 5.66 7.18
N ARG A 71 -11.18 4.36 7.50
CA ARG A 71 -10.24 3.40 6.89
C ARG A 71 -10.37 3.31 5.36
N ASP A 72 -11.59 3.32 4.83
CA ASP A 72 -11.84 3.17 3.39
C ASP A 72 -11.46 4.47 2.65
N ALA A 73 -11.73 5.62 3.26
CA ALA A 73 -11.29 6.92 2.77
C ALA A 73 -9.76 7.03 2.79
N GLN A 74 -9.09 6.56 3.85
CA GLN A 74 -7.63 6.51 3.92
C GLN A 74 -7.00 5.63 2.85
N LEU A 75 -7.56 4.43 2.60
CA LEU A 75 -7.09 3.55 1.52
C LEU A 75 -7.26 4.19 0.15
N THR A 76 -8.40 4.84 -0.08
CA THR A 76 -8.68 5.56 -1.32
C THR A 76 -7.68 6.70 -1.50
N PHE A 77 -7.52 7.54 -0.47
CA PHE A 77 -6.57 8.66 -0.48
C PHE A 77 -5.13 8.21 -0.73
N MET A 78 -4.69 7.13 -0.08
CA MET A 78 -3.36 6.55 -0.31
C MET A 78 -3.18 6.09 -1.77
N GLY A 79 -4.22 5.49 -2.36
CA GLY A 79 -4.17 4.99 -3.73
C GLY A 79 -4.29 6.08 -4.80
N THR A 80 -5.05 7.15 -4.56
CA THR A 80 -5.38 8.16 -5.58
C THR A 80 -4.58 9.45 -5.44
N GLU A 81 -4.20 9.84 -4.22
CA GLU A 81 -3.48 11.08 -3.97
C GLU A 81 -2.01 10.81 -3.63
N VAL A 82 -1.72 9.92 -2.68
CA VAL A 82 -0.35 9.70 -2.19
C VAL A 82 0.51 8.90 -3.16
N LEU A 83 0.05 7.72 -3.57
CA LEU A 83 0.85 6.81 -4.40
C LEU A 83 1.28 7.44 -5.73
N PRO A 84 0.44 8.20 -6.47
CA PRO A 84 0.87 8.85 -7.70
C PRO A 84 1.96 9.90 -7.47
N VAL A 85 1.84 10.73 -6.43
CA VAL A 85 2.83 11.76 -6.09
C VAL A 85 4.15 11.11 -5.68
N MET A 86 4.10 10.08 -4.82
CA MET A 86 5.30 9.35 -4.43
C MET A 86 5.95 8.63 -5.61
N LYS A 87 5.15 7.98 -6.46
CA LYS A 87 5.67 7.29 -7.66
C LYS A 87 6.43 8.26 -8.56
N ASP A 88 5.89 9.45 -8.82
CA ASP A 88 6.58 10.47 -9.62
C ASP A 88 7.88 10.93 -8.96
N ALA A 89 7.88 11.20 -7.66
CA ALA A 89 9.08 11.59 -6.92
C ALA A 89 10.20 10.54 -6.99
N PHE A 90 9.85 9.25 -6.82
CA PHE A 90 10.82 8.15 -6.91
C PHE A 90 11.28 7.91 -8.36
N GLU A 91 10.40 8.04 -9.35
CA GLU A 91 10.77 7.92 -10.77
C GLU A 91 11.76 9.02 -11.19
N GLN A 92 11.59 10.25 -10.70
CA GLN A 92 12.55 11.33 -10.90
C GLN A 92 13.92 11.04 -10.27
N GLN A 93 13.95 10.25 -9.19
CA GLN A 93 15.17 9.74 -8.56
C GLN A 93 15.72 8.47 -9.25
N GLY A 94 15.09 8.01 -10.34
CA GLY A 94 15.50 6.82 -11.10
C GLY A 94 15.02 5.50 -10.50
N ILE A 95 14.09 5.52 -9.54
CA ILE A 95 13.50 4.35 -8.90
C ILE A 95 12.10 4.13 -9.48
N GLU A 96 11.98 3.15 -10.36
CA GLU A 96 10.71 2.81 -11.00
C GLU A 96 9.93 1.74 -10.20
N GLY A 97 8.62 1.69 -10.44
CA GLY A 97 7.80 0.55 -10.01
C GLY A 97 7.37 0.59 -8.55
N LEU A 98 7.32 1.79 -7.95
CA LEU A 98 6.74 2.01 -6.62
C LEU A 98 5.30 1.46 -6.54
N LYS A 99 5.03 0.70 -5.49
CA LYS A 99 3.76 0.03 -5.15
C LYS A 99 3.53 0.14 -3.65
N CYS A 100 2.32 -0.22 -3.22
CA CYS A 100 1.95 -0.29 -1.79
C CYS A 100 2.99 -1.06 -0.95
N ALA A 101 3.46 -2.20 -1.46
CA ALA A 101 4.40 -3.08 -0.75
C ALA A 101 5.76 -2.43 -0.46
N ASN A 102 6.17 -1.42 -1.23
CA ASN A 102 7.45 -0.75 -1.00
C ASN A 102 7.46 0.08 0.28
N CYS A 103 6.28 0.52 0.74
CA CYS A 103 6.13 1.27 1.99
C CYS A 103 5.47 0.44 3.09
N HIS A 104 4.60 -0.50 2.73
CA HIS A 104 3.76 -1.28 3.65
C HIS A 104 4.21 -2.74 3.86
N GLY A 105 5.30 -3.20 3.23
CA GLY A 105 5.79 -4.58 3.29
C GLY A 105 5.12 -5.50 2.26
N GLU A 106 5.67 -6.69 2.02
CA GLU A 106 5.12 -7.62 1.02
C GLU A 106 3.74 -8.21 1.43
N ASP A 107 3.49 -8.30 2.73
CA ASP A 107 2.26 -8.79 3.37
C ASP A 107 1.32 -7.66 3.80
N TYR A 108 1.42 -6.50 3.14
CA TYR A 108 0.65 -5.30 3.48
C TYR A 108 -0.88 -5.51 3.54
N LYS A 109 -1.45 -6.50 2.85
CA LYS A 109 -2.90 -6.76 2.94
C LYS A 109 -3.25 -7.57 4.17
N GLU A 110 -2.34 -8.44 4.60
CA GLU A 110 -2.48 -9.31 5.75
C GLU A 110 -2.33 -8.53 7.06
N VAL A 111 -1.48 -7.49 7.06
CA VAL A 111 -1.25 -6.60 8.21
C VAL A 111 -2.04 -5.28 8.14
N ASP A 112 -3.08 -5.22 7.32
CA ASP A 112 -3.92 -4.02 7.12
C ASP A 112 -3.13 -2.72 6.85
N PHE A 113 -2.07 -2.83 6.05
CA PHE A 113 -1.19 -1.74 5.62
C PHE A 113 -0.50 -1.03 6.80
N GLU A 114 -0.34 -1.70 7.94
CA GLU A 114 0.33 -1.14 9.10
C GLU A 114 1.82 -0.83 8.80
N MET A 115 2.31 0.27 9.38
CA MET A 115 3.70 0.70 9.34
C MET A 115 4.15 1.02 10.78
N PRO A 116 5.46 0.93 11.09
CA PRO A 116 6.58 0.56 10.23
C PRO A 116 6.67 -0.95 9.93
N ASN A 117 7.38 -1.32 8.85
CA ASN A 117 7.57 -2.72 8.41
C ASN A 117 9.02 -2.97 7.92
N ASP A 118 9.19 -3.86 6.94
CA ASP A 118 10.41 -4.46 6.38
C ASP A 118 11.54 -3.51 5.94
N LEU A 119 11.37 -2.19 6.06
CA LEU A 119 12.46 -1.25 5.83
C LEU A 119 13.56 -1.41 6.88
N THR A 120 14.80 -1.16 6.45
CA THR A 120 15.98 -1.24 7.31
C THR A 120 15.77 -0.41 8.58
N PRO A 121 15.92 -0.99 9.78
CA PRO A 121 15.80 -0.24 11.02
C PRO A 121 16.80 0.93 11.09
N LEU A 122 16.40 2.01 11.76
CA LEU A 122 17.22 3.19 11.97
C LEU A 122 17.40 3.48 13.46
N ASN A 123 18.50 4.14 13.79
CA ASN A 123 18.75 4.61 15.14
C ASN A 123 17.71 5.68 15.55
N PRO A 124 16.96 5.50 16.65
CA PRO A 124 15.88 6.44 17.01
C PRO A 124 16.38 7.78 17.55
N ASP A 125 17.60 7.84 18.08
CA ASP A 125 18.19 9.07 18.57
C ASP A 125 18.63 9.97 17.42
N ASN A 126 19.23 9.39 16.37
CA ASN A 126 19.78 10.09 15.21
C ASN A 126 19.42 9.40 13.88
N PRO A 127 18.15 9.36 13.47
CA PRO A 127 17.69 8.54 12.35
C PRO A 127 18.25 9.01 11.00
N ILE A 128 18.41 10.33 10.79
CA ILE A 128 19.03 10.86 9.57
C ILE A 128 20.48 10.39 9.46
N GLN A 129 21.27 10.47 10.53
CA GLN A 129 22.67 10.03 10.47
C GLN A 129 22.77 8.52 10.22
N SER A 130 21.91 7.73 10.88
CA SER A 130 21.80 6.29 10.64
C SER A 130 21.46 5.98 9.18
N GLY A 131 20.55 6.72 8.57
CA GLY A 131 20.26 6.63 7.13
C GLY A 131 21.46 7.02 6.27
N MET A 132 22.13 8.14 6.58
CA MET A 132 23.30 8.62 5.83
C MET A 132 24.45 7.60 5.83
N ASP A 133 24.62 6.86 6.94
CA ASP A 133 25.63 5.81 7.07
C ASP A 133 25.29 4.57 6.20
N LEU A 134 24.02 4.35 5.88
CA LEU A 134 23.53 3.27 5.01
C LEU A 134 23.58 3.67 3.53
N ASP A 135 22.99 4.82 3.21
CA ASP A 135 22.89 5.36 1.87
C ASP A 135 22.70 6.89 1.94
N GLU A 136 23.80 7.62 1.72
CA GLU A 136 23.81 9.08 1.78
C GLU A 136 22.93 9.73 0.69
N GLU A 137 22.92 9.17 -0.52
CA GLU A 137 22.14 9.73 -1.63
C GLU A 137 20.65 9.55 -1.38
N MET A 138 20.24 8.32 -1.04
CA MET A 138 18.85 8.03 -0.73
C MET A 138 18.37 8.77 0.49
N THR A 139 19.19 8.89 1.54
CA THR A 139 18.78 9.63 2.74
C THR A 139 18.57 11.10 2.44
N LYS A 140 19.41 11.73 1.61
CA LYS A 140 19.19 13.11 1.15
C LYS A 140 17.86 13.26 0.42
N PHE A 141 17.56 12.35 -0.50
CA PHE A 141 16.27 12.32 -1.21
C PHE A 141 15.09 12.13 -0.24
N MET A 142 15.21 11.22 0.73
CA MET A 142 14.17 10.98 1.73
C MET A 142 13.88 12.24 2.55
N VAL A 143 14.90 12.92 3.06
CA VAL A 143 14.70 14.13 3.89
C VAL A 143 14.30 15.37 3.08
N SER A 144 14.74 15.47 1.81
CA SER A 144 14.44 16.65 0.99
C SER A 144 13.10 16.56 0.28
N THR A 145 12.60 15.35 0.04
CA THR A 145 11.46 15.11 -0.84
C THR A 145 10.42 14.23 -0.18
N VAL A 146 10.76 12.99 0.18
CA VAL A 146 9.75 12.01 0.62
C VAL A 146 9.09 12.41 1.94
N LEU A 147 9.88 12.68 2.98
CA LEU A 147 9.38 13.10 4.30
C LEU A 147 8.48 14.34 4.23
N PRO A 148 8.95 15.49 3.67
CA PRO A 148 8.14 16.69 3.66
C PRO A 148 6.87 16.54 2.80
N THR A 149 6.94 15.83 1.66
CA THR A 149 5.75 15.64 0.83
C THR A 149 4.73 14.70 1.49
N MET A 150 5.16 13.64 2.17
CA MET A 150 4.25 12.77 2.93
C MET A 150 3.57 13.54 4.08
N ALA A 151 4.36 14.29 4.86
CA ALA A 151 3.83 15.11 5.94
C ALA A 151 2.79 16.12 5.43
N GLU A 152 3.07 16.80 4.30
CA GLU A 152 2.14 17.73 3.67
C GLU A 152 0.83 17.06 3.23
N LEU A 153 0.91 15.91 2.55
CA LEU A 153 -0.27 15.18 2.07
C LEU A 153 -1.13 14.66 3.22
N LEU A 154 -0.53 14.24 4.32
CA LEU A 154 -1.23 13.74 5.50
C LEU A 154 -1.68 14.86 6.45
N GLY A 155 -1.18 16.09 6.24
CA GLY A 155 -1.44 17.19 7.17
C GLY A 155 -0.78 16.98 8.54
N GLU A 156 0.36 16.30 8.55
CA GLU A 156 1.17 16.00 9.73
C GLU A 156 2.41 16.89 9.76
N GLU A 157 2.93 17.13 10.96
CA GLU A 157 4.17 17.90 11.13
C GLU A 157 5.43 17.02 10.97
N THR A 158 6.46 17.53 10.31
CA THR A 158 7.78 16.88 10.20
C THR A 158 8.92 17.89 10.42
N ASP A 159 9.94 17.48 11.15
CA ASP A 159 11.23 18.17 11.25
C ASP A 159 12.26 17.44 10.38
N VAL A 160 12.45 17.95 9.16
CA VAL A 160 13.42 17.40 8.18
C VAL A 160 14.88 17.54 8.62
N THR A 161 15.17 18.32 9.66
CA THR A 161 16.54 18.46 10.18
C THR A 161 16.91 17.38 11.19
N THR A 162 15.91 16.80 11.85
CA THR A 162 16.10 15.72 12.84
C THR A 162 15.52 14.38 12.38
N GLY A 163 14.64 14.38 11.39
CA GLY A 163 13.92 13.19 10.91
C GLY A 163 12.81 12.76 11.87
N LYS A 164 12.33 13.69 12.71
CA LYS A 164 11.33 13.44 13.76
C LYS A 164 10.10 14.31 13.51
N GLY A 165 8.97 13.94 14.09
CA GLY A 165 7.71 14.65 13.88
C GLY A 165 6.53 13.74 14.18
N GLU A 166 5.34 14.18 13.79
CA GLU A 166 4.17 13.31 13.67
C GLU A 166 4.40 12.32 12.52
N PHE A 167 4.89 12.84 11.38
CA PHE A 167 5.50 12.05 10.32
C PHE A 167 7.03 12.21 10.37
N GLY A 168 7.79 11.12 10.44
CA GLY A 168 9.25 11.15 10.49
C GLY A 168 9.89 9.87 9.95
N CYS A 169 11.21 9.74 10.10
CA CYS A 169 11.94 8.56 9.61
C CYS A 169 11.37 7.25 10.17
N LEU A 170 10.97 7.26 11.45
CA LEU A 170 10.42 6.08 12.12
C LEU A 170 8.93 5.83 11.83
N SER A 171 8.28 6.67 11.03
CA SER A 171 6.92 6.39 10.53
C SER A 171 6.94 5.29 9.46
N CYS A 172 8.08 5.10 8.78
CA CYS A 172 8.27 4.04 7.80
C CYS A 172 9.32 3.01 8.25
N HIS A 173 10.38 3.45 8.92
CA HIS A 173 11.47 2.59 9.38
C HIS A 173 11.24 2.07 10.80
N LEU A 174 11.64 0.82 11.04
CA LEU A 174 11.70 0.28 12.39
C LEU A 174 12.77 1.00 13.23
N SER A 175 12.61 1.01 14.56
CA SER A 175 13.70 1.38 15.47
C SER A 175 14.64 0.20 15.66
N GLU A 176 15.94 0.47 15.64
CA GLU A 176 16.98 -0.46 16.14
C GLU A 176 16.83 -0.78 17.63
#